data_AF-A0A0C2X2Y6-F1
#
_entry.id   AF-A0A0C2X2Y6-F1
#
_cell.length_a   1.000
_cell.length_b   1.000
_cell.length_c   1.000
_cell.angle_alpha   90.00
_cell.angle_beta   90.00
_cell.angle_gamma   90.00
#
_symmetry.space_group_name_H-M   'P 1'
#
loop_
_entity.id
_entity.type
_entity.pdbx_description
1 polymer ?
#
loop_
_entity_poly.entity_id
_entity_poly.type
_entity_poly.pdbx_seq_one_letter_code
_entity_poly.pdbx_strand_id
1 'polypeptide(L)'
;MALVPEIPRRQRNMVDTCFEEQLFDGGLGVLDRIRTPDAVPSQQHIRQLLYLALYPPVTDRKEVKKQVPKRNPRGQKQIGEIPPPERAVVDLALTTLFHFVRTNDARVILSSIPSYEASIEDEVNDTTSSRLAFHAESISRVKHCWEILSPNYILPEGCNPIPSKRSKLVADYAWGVFDWLVEAFEREAANEGGVSPTLLAQLPKSSGGPKVIINTPLDIIAASFAEPLDQRRIDSGTRLLALLVALTKTTPPLLSSDRLLGETCRRLESMSVPSFSTFLTRVDDLPFKCSLACAFIVQHSEVASTPALSTGTNNNRRQTTPQPPSLRISRGDSMRTSGVYGIPGVDRVLEIVRLNVRIQDDLAEDEEGEDISGVPNAGDQTFKHATMKLHLLGSIAGLKLVWQDESWRGAIKDGRVKKSIREGFEFGDGSDERLTAIGYTAVASGNAWLSSL
;
A
#
# COMPACT_ATOMS: atom_id res chain seq x y z
N MET A 1 5.51 30.02 -9.87
CA MET A 1 4.60 30.15 -8.70
C MET A 1 5.11 31.31 -7.87
N ALA A 2 4.22 32.20 -7.40
CA ALA A 2 4.61 33.21 -6.43
C ALA A 2 5.10 32.48 -5.16
N LEU A 3 6.24 32.91 -4.61
CA LEU A 3 6.74 32.38 -3.34
C LEU A 3 5.70 32.73 -2.26
N VAL A 4 5.05 31.72 -1.68
CA VAL A 4 4.16 31.93 -0.54
C VAL A 4 5.04 32.37 0.62
N PRO A 5 4.76 33.51 1.28
CA PRO A 5 5.62 33.99 2.34
C PRO A 5 5.56 33.03 3.54
N GLU A 6 6.74 32.74 4.09
CA GLU A 6 6.82 32.00 5.34
C GLU A 6 6.22 32.83 6.49
N ILE A 7 5.82 32.15 7.57
CA ILE A 7 5.40 32.79 8.82
C ILE A 7 6.37 33.92 9.22
N PRO A 8 5.85 35.13 9.55
CA PRO A 8 6.66 36.26 9.98
C PRO A 8 7.66 35.90 11.07
N ARG A 9 8.90 36.42 10.95
CA ARG A 9 10.01 36.12 11.87
C ARG A 9 9.64 36.23 13.35
N ARG A 10 8.81 37.20 13.74
CA ARG A 10 8.35 37.36 15.13
C ARG A 10 7.53 36.15 15.62
N GLN A 11 6.60 35.66 14.80
CA GLN A 11 5.77 34.50 15.15
C GLN A 11 6.60 33.21 15.13
N ARG A 12 7.53 33.07 14.17
CA ARG A 12 8.52 31.98 14.14
C ARG A 12 9.32 31.91 15.44
N ASN A 13 9.93 33.03 15.85
CA ASN A 13 10.69 33.11 17.09
C ASN A 13 9.86 32.71 18.32
N MET A 14 8.57 33.05 18.35
CA MET A 14 7.69 32.63 19.46
C MET A 14 7.54 31.10 19.52
N VAL A 15 7.33 30.45 18.37
CA VAL A 15 7.25 28.97 18.29
C VAL A 15 8.59 28.36 18.69
N ASP A 16 9.69 28.89 18.18
CA ASP A 16 11.03 28.39 18.47
C ASP A 16 11.37 28.49 19.96
N THR A 17 11.09 29.64 20.59
CA THR A 17 11.26 29.82 22.04
C THR A 17 10.41 28.83 22.84
N CYS A 18 9.14 28.60 22.47
CA CYS A 18 8.34 27.58 23.15
C CYS A 18 8.95 26.18 23.03
N PHE A 19 9.45 25.80 21.85
CA PHE A 19 10.08 24.48 21.65
C PHE A 19 11.46 24.36 22.32
N GLU A 20 12.24 25.44 22.42
CA GLU A 20 13.48 25.50 23.17
C GLU A 20 13.25 25.30 24.68
N GLU A 21 12.19 25.90 25.22
CA GLU A 21 11.77 25.78 26.61
C GLU A 21 10.97 24.50 26.92
N GLN A 22 10.79 23.62 25.92
CA GLN A 22 10.00 22.38 26.04
C GLN A 22 8.51 22.61 26.36
N LEU A 23 8.00 23.80 26.08
CA LEU A 23 6.59 24.16 26.17
C LEU A 23 5.86 23.77 24.88
N PHE A 24 5.79 22.47 24.61
CA PHE A 24 5.26 21.95 23.34
C PHE A 24 3.83 22.42 23.06
N ASP A 25 2.93 22.34 24.04
CA ASP A 25 1.53 22.80 23.87
C ASP A 25 1.44 24.28 23.51
N GLY A 26 2.30 25.12 24.09
CA GLY A 26 2.38 26.54 23.78
C GLY A 26 2.80 26.77 22.33
N GLY A 27 3.87 26.10 21.89
CA GLY A 27 4.35 26.20 20.50
C GLY A 27 3.35 25.68 19.47
N LEU A 28 2.73 24.53 19.76
CA LEU A 28 1.67 23.95 18.93
C LEU A 28 0.44 24.86 18.86
N GLY A 29 0.01 25.43 19.99
CA GLY A 29 -1.10 26.38 20.04
C GLY A 29 -0.82 27.68 19.28
N VAL A 30 0.43 28.15 19.26
CA VAL A 30 0.84 29.30 18.44
C VAL A 30 0.78 28.93 16.95
N LEU A 31 1.36 27.79 16.55
CA LEU A 31 1.33 27.30 15.16
C LEU A 31 -0.11 27.15 14.64
N ASP A 32 -1.00 26.59 15.45
CA ASP A 32 -2.41 26.40 15.07
C ASP A 32 -3.13 27.73 14.83
N ARG A 33 -2.86 28.75 15.66
CA ARG A 33 -3.49 30.08 15.58
C ARG A 33 -2.98 30.94 14.42
N ILE A 34 -1.71 30.80 14.05
CA ILE A 34 -1.10 31.62 12.98
C ILE A 34 -1.27 31.00 11.59
N ARG A 35 -1.86 29.81 11.51
CA ARG A 35 -2.15 29.14 10.24
C ARG A 35 -3.11 29.97 9.40
N THR A 36 -2.64 30.41 8.24
CA THR A 36 -3.45 31.03 7.20
C THR A 36 -2.97 30.52 5.84
N PRO A 37 -3.79 30.59 4.77
CA PRO A 37 -3.35 30.18 3.44
C PRO A 37 -2.07 30.90 2.98
N ASP A 38 -1.87 32.14 3.44
CA ASP A 38 -0.75 33.02 3.09
C ASP A 38 0.47 32.91 4.03
N ALA A 39 0.36 32.16 5.14
CA ALA A 39 1.45 31.99 6.10
C ALA A 39 1.78 30.52 6.29
N VAL A 40 2.87 30.08 5.66
CA VAL A 40 3.32 28.69 5.69
C VAL A 40 4.36 28.51 6.82
N PRO A 41 4.23 27.45 7.65
CA PRO A 41 5.27 27.09 8.61
C PRO A 41 6.59 26.77 7.91
N SER A 42 7.70 26.99 8.62
CA SER A 42 9.00 26.58 8.10
C SER A 42 9.05 25.06 7.93
N GLN A 43 9.89 24.55 7.04
CA GLN A 43 10.04 23.10 6.88
C GLN A 43 10.49 22.43 8.20
N GLN A 44 11.34 23.14 8.95
CA GLN A 44 11.80 22.70 10.26
C GLN A 44 10.64 22.53 11.25
N HIS A 45 9.67 23.45 11.27
CA HIS A 45 8.47 23.31 12.11
C HIS A 45 7.66 22.08 11.72
N ILE A 46 7.48 21.81 10.42
CA ILE A 46 6.78 20.58 9.97
C ILE A 46 7.54 19.32 10.40
N ARG A 47 8.87 19.29 10.29
CA ARG A 47 9.68 18.15 10.79
C ARG A 47 9.55 17.99 12.31
N GLN A 48 9.55 19.07 13.07
CA GLN A 48 9.35 19.02 14.53
C GLN A 48 7.97 18.48 14.90
N LEU A 49 6.91 18.92 14.20
CA LEU A 49 5.56 18.36 14.36
C LEU A 49 5.51 16.87 14.04
N LEU A 50 6.16 16.44 12.95
CA LEU A 50 6.26 15.02 12.58
C LEU A 50 7.01 14.22 13.65
N TYR A 51 8.12 14.74 14.16
CA TYR A 51 8.89 14.08 15.21
C TYR A 51 8.05 13.88 16.48
N LEU A 52 7.31 14.91 16.91
CA LEU A 52 6.39 14.81 18.04
C LEU A 52 5.25 13.80 17.77
N ALA A 53 4.64 13.85 16.58
CA ALA A 53 3.56 12.94 16.19
C ALA A 53 3.99 11.46 16.05
N LEU A 54 5.27 11.22 15.76
CA LEU A 54 5.88 9.89 15.68
C LEU A 54 6.41 9.39 17.03
N TYR A 55 6.33 10.18 18.10
CA TYR A 55 6.84 9.74 19.39
C TYR A 55 5.98 8.60 19.94
N PRO A 56 6.56 7.43 20.28
CA PRO A 56 5.79 6.29 20.76
C PRO A 56 5.11 6.62 22.10
N PRO A 57 3.88 6.14 22.34
CA PRO A 57 3.25 6.30 23.64
C PRO A 57 4.11 5.62 24.71
N VAL A 58 4.22 6.24 25.89
CA VAL A 58 4.87 5.63 27.05
C VAL A 58 4.01 4.45 27.48
N THR A 59 4.33 3.27 26.96
CA THR A 59 3.76 2.02 27.49
C THR A 59 4.28 1.86 28.91
N ASP A 60 3.40 1.47 29.84
CA ASP A 60 3.71 1.31 31.26
C ASP A 60 5.06 0.61 31.42
N ARG A 61 6.10 1.42 31.62
CA ARG A 61 7.46 0.94 31.73
C ARG A 61 7.47 0.15 33.02
N LYS A 62 7.44 -1.19 32.93
CA LYS A 62 7.80 -2.06 34.06
C LYS A 62 9.10 -1.48 34.59
N GLU A 63 9.04 -0.92 35.80
CA GLU A 63 10.11 -0.10 36.37
C GLU A 63 11.46 -0.77 36.14
N VAL A 64 12.17 -0.31 35.11
CA VAL A 64 13.49 -0.87 34.80
C VAL A 64 14.35 -0.37 35.94
N LYS A 65 14.71 -1.29 36.85
CA LYS A 65 15.54 -1.02 38.03
C LYS A 65 16.68 -0.10 37.60
N LYS A 66 16.65 1.14 38.11
CA LYS A 66 17.62 2.20 37.77
C LYS A 66 19.03 1.61 37.87
N GLN A 67 19.64 1.30 36.72
CA GLN A 67 21.04 0.93 36.71
C GLN A 67 21.82 2.20 37.06
N VAL A 68 22.67 2.08 38.08
CA VAL A 68 23.49 3.18 38.57
C VAL A 68 24.36 3.69 37.40
N PRO A 69 24.31 5.01 37.09
CA PRO A 69 25.03 5.55 35.95
C PRO A 69 26.54 5.34 36.11
N LYS A 70 27.16 4.60 35.18
CA LYS A 70 28.62 4.54 35.06
C LYS A 70 29.10 5.93 34.60
N ARG A 71 29.98 6.55 35.38
CA ARG A 71 30.63 7.83 35.05
C ARG A 71 31.40 7.68 33.74
N ASN A 72 30.90 8.28 32.65
CA ASN A 72 31.67 8.39 31.42
C ASN A 72 32.74 9.49 31.54
N PRO A 73 33.97 9.25 31.02
CA PRO A 73 35.05 10.22 31.04
C PRO A 73 34.76 11.43 30.15
N ARG A 74 35.28 12.59 30.59
CA ARG A 74 34.95 13.97 30.20
C ARG A 74 35.18 14.27 28.72
N GLY A 75 34.23 14.97 28.08
CA GLY A 75 34.54 15.77 26.87
C GLY A 75 33.38 16.14 25.94
N GLN A 76 32.35 15.29 25.79
CA GLN A 76 31.25 15.58 24.87
C GLN A 76 30.12 16.33 25.59
N LYS A 77 29.76 17.53 25.10
CA LYS A 77 28.50 18.20 25.46
C LYS A 77 27.36 17.26 25.02
N GLN A 78 26.83 16.47 25.95
CA GLN A 78 25.64 15.67 25.70
C GLN A 78 24.51 16.66 25.41
N ILE A 79 24.01 16.65 24.18
CA ILE A 79 22.76 17.33 23.85
C ILE A 79 21.73 16.71 24.78
N GLY A 80 21.22 17.52 25.72
CA GLY A 80 20.38 16.98 26.79
C GLY A 80 19.12 16.34 26.21
N GLU A 81 18.71 15.25 26.83
CA GLU A 81 17.55 14.44 26.46
C GLU A 81 16.27 15.28 26.34
N ILE A 82 15.41 14.95 25.37
CA ILE A 82 14.05 15.48 25.27
C ILE A 82 13.15 14.57 26.12
N PRO A 83 12.44 15.10 27.14
CA PRO A 83 11.51 14.28 27.89
C PRO A 83 10.42 13.72 26.95
N PRO A 84 9.97 12.47 27.14
CA PRO A 84 8.87 11.91 26.34
C PRO A 84 7.65 12.86 26.35
N PRO A 85 7.16 13.32 25.19
CA PRO A 85 5.98 14.16 25.12
C PRO A 85 4.77 13.42 25.67
N GLU A 86 3.89 14.16 26.34
CA GLU A 86 2.61 13.63 26.80
C GLU A 86 1.73 13.22 25.61
N ARG A 87 0.80 12.30 25.84
CA ARG A 87 -0.09 11.82 24.78
C ARG A 87 -0.89 12.96 24.13
N ALA A 88 -1.34 13.93 24.93
CA ALA A 88 -2.04 15.11 24.45
C ALA A 88 -1.20 15.94 23.46
N VAL A 89 0.11 16.08 23.72
CA VAL A 89 1.05 16.79 22.83
C VAL A 89 1.19 16.05 21.50
N VAL A 90 1.31 14.72 21.53
CA VAL A 90 1.39 13.88 20.31
C VAL A 90 0.13 14.04 19.46
N ASP A 91 -1.05 13.96 20.08
CA ASP A 91 -2.34 14.09 19.39
C ASP A 91 -2.56 15.53 18.86
N LEU A 92 -2.12 16.55 19.60
CA LEU A 92 -2.16 17.96 19.18
C LEU A 92 -1.21 18.23 18.01
N ALA A 93 0.00 17.66 18.02
CA ALA A 93 0.96 17.77 16.92
C ALA A 93 0.38 17.16 15.64
N LEU A 94 -0.22 15.97 15.74
CA LEU A 94 -0.88 15.32 14.61
C LEU A 94 -2.06 16.14 14.09
N THR A 95 -2.90 16.67 14.98
CA THR A 95 -4.03 17.54 14.60
C THR A 95 -3.54 18.79 13.86
N THR A 96 -2.47 19.41 14.36
CA THR A 96 -1.83 20.59 13.77
C THR A 96 -1.27 20.28 12.37
N LEU A 97 -0.71 19.09 12.15
CA LEU A 97 -0.26 18.63 10.83
C LEU A 97 -1.41 18.54 9.82
N PHE A 98 -2.53 17.92 10.18
CA PHE A 98 -3.73 17.85 9.32
C PHE A 98 -4.29 19.23 9.01
N HIS A 99 -4.32 20.09 10.03
CA HIS A 99 -4.72 21.48 9.91
C HIS A 99 -3.88 22.25 8.87
N PHE A 100 -2.55 22.14 8.89
CA PHE A 100 -1.67 22.74 7.88
C PHE A 100 -1.91 22.17 6.49
N VAL A 101 -1.99 20.85 6.34
CA VAL A 101 -2.31 20.23 5.04
C VAL A 101 -3.64 20.70 4.49
N ARG A 102 -4.63 20.99 5.34
CA ARG A 102 -5.96 21.49 4.94
C ARG A 102 -5.99 22.97 4.54
N THR A 103 -5.09 23.78 5.09
CA THR A 103 -5.13 25.24 4.94
C THR A 103 -4.11 25.78 3.96
N ASN A 104 -2.96 25.12 3.84
CA ASN A 104 -1.85 25.54 3.00
C ASN A 104 -1.74 24.65 1.74
N ASP A 105 -0.91 25.08 0.80
CA ASP A 105 -0.56 24.26 -0.36
C ASP A 105 0.19 23.00 0.11
N ALA A 106 -0.37 21.83 -0.21
CA ALA A 106 0.17 20.54 0.18
C ALA A 106 1.60 20.35 -0.32
N ARG A 107 1.98 20.88 -1.49
CA ARG A 107 3.34 20.79 -2.03
C ARG A 107 4.36 21.44 -1.09
N VAL A 108 4.03 22.59 -0.51
CA VAL A 108 4.94 23.31 0.39
C VAL A 108 5.08 22.58 1.72
N ILE A 109 4.01 21.97 2.23
CA ILE A 109 4.08 21.15 3.43
C ILE A 109 4.92 19.89 3.17
N LEU A 110 4.67 19.23 2.05
CA LEU A 110 5.36 18.03 1.61
C LEU A 110 6.83 18.26 1.23
N SER A 111 7.26 19.48 0.91
CA SER A 111 8.69 19.75 0.71
C SER A 111 9.51 19.60 2.01
N SER A 112 8.84 19.44 3.16
CA SER A 112 9.47 19.22 4.46
C SER A 112 9.77 17.74 4.75
N ILE A 113 9.22 16.81 3.95
CA ILE A 113 9.49 15.37 4.09
C ILE A 113 10.70 14.95 3.26
N PRO A 114 11.43 13.91 3.67
CA PRO A 114 12.54 13.33 2.91
C PRO A 114 12.11 12.94 1.49
N SER A 115 13.03 12.97 0.53
CA SER A 115 12.80 12.57 -0.86
C SER A 115 14.09 12.03 -1.47
N TYR A 116 14.00 11.07 -2.39
CA TYR A 116 15.15 10.53 -3.10
C TYR A 116 15.86 11.56 -4.00
N GLU A 117 15.14 12.61 -4.43
CA GLU A 117 15.67 13.63 -5.35
C GLU A 117 16.32 14.80 -4.63
N ALA A 118 16.04 15.00 -3.33
CA ALA A 118 16.68 16.05 -2.56
C ALA A 118 18.16 15.68 -2.43
N SER A 119 19.04 16.46 -3.07
CA SER A 119 20.47 16.41 -2.75
C SER A 119 20.58 16.67 -1.26
N ILE A 120 21.29 15.80 -0.53
CA ILE A 120 21.77 16.10 0.81
C ILE A 120 22.87 17.15 0.62
N GLU A 121 22.48 18.34 0.20
CA GLU A 121 23.32 19.50 0.38
C GLU A 121 23.31 19.73 1.88
N ASP A 122 24.47 19.49 2.49
CA ASP A 122 24.74 19.87 3.87
C ASP A 122 24.57 21.40 3.95
N GLU A 123 23.33 21.88 4.04
CA GLU A 123 23.05 23.15 4.69
C GLU A 123 23.51 22.92 6.13
N VAL A 124 24.80 23.17 6.36
CA VAL A 124 25.41 23.31 7.68
C VAL A 124 24.78 24.55 8.28
N ASN A 125 23.53 24.39 8.72
CA ASN A 125 22.78 25.42 9.38
C ASN A 125 23.30 25.41 10.82
N ASP A 126 24.37 26.16 11.05
CA ASP A 126 25.24 26.14 12.24
C ASP A 126 24.54 26.65 13.52
N THR A 127 23.20 26.71 13.54
CA THR A 127 22.41 27.42 14.56
C THR A 127 21.08 26.75 14.92
N THR A 128 20.94 25.43 14.84
CA THR A 128 19.82 24.75 15.52
C THR A 128 20.01 24.80 17.04
N SER A 129 19.51 25.86 17.69
CA SER A 129 19.51 26.05 19.14
C SER A 129 18.50 25.16 19.87
N SER A 130 17.39 24.79 19.21
CA SER A 130 16.37 23.92 19.79
C SER A 130 16.77 22.44 19.77
N ARG A 131 16.66 21.76 20.91
CA ARG A 131 16.84 20.31 21.02
C ARG A 131 15.86 19.55 20.13
N LEU A 132 14.58 19.97 20.14
CA LEU A 132 13.55 19.33 19.31
C LEU A 132 13.91 19.46 17.83
N ALA A 133 14.41 20.61 17.40
CA ALA A 133 14.89 20.78 16.03
C ALA A 133 16.04 19.82 15.70
N PHE A 134 17.03 19.68 16.59
CA PHE A 134 18.15 18.76 16.41
C PHE A 134 17.68 17.31 16.19
N HIS A 135 16.72 16.84 17.00
CA HIS A 135 16.18 15.49 16.85
C HIS A 135 15.28 15.34 15.62
N ALA A 136 14.45 16.35 15.31
CA ALA A 136 13.60 16.36 14.12
C ALA A 136 14.39 16.37 12.81
N GLU A 137 15.64 16.85 12.84
CA GLU A 137 16.55 16.78 11.69
C GLU A 137 16.92 15.34 11.30
N SER A 138 16.64 14.35 12.14
CA SER A 138 16.73 12.94 11.71
C SER A 138 15.75 12.59 10.58
N ILE A 139 14.67 13.35 10.40
CA ILE A 139 13.66 13.12 9.34
C ILE A 139 14.19 13.49 7.96
N SER A 140 15.02 14.53 7.84
CA SER A 140 15.63 14.89 6.55
C SER A 140 16.74 13.92 6.13
N ARG A 141 17.29 13.15 7.07
CA ARG A 141 18.38 12.20 6.83
C ARG A 141 17.93 10.84 6.29
N VAL A 142 16.66 10.52 6.39
CA VAL A 142 16.12 9.29 5.79
C VAL A 142 15.88 9.47 4.30
N LYS A 143 15.85 8.37 3.54
CA LYS A 143 15.78 8.46 2.07
C LYS A 143 14.38 8.75 1.55
N HIS A 144 13.36 8.36 2.30
CA HIS A 144 11.96 8.48 1.92
C HIS A 144 11.05 8.48 3.15
N CYS A 145 9.84 8.99 3.00
CA CYS A 145 8.89 9.13 4.09
C CYS A 145 8.47 7.79 4.68
N TRP A 146 8.49 6.69 3.93
CA TRP A 146 8.10 5.37 4.47
C TRP A 146 9.02 4.89 5.59
N GLU A 147 10.27 5.35 5.65
CA GLU A 147 11.25 4.93 6.67
C GLU A 147 10.88 5.48 8.06
N ILE A 148 10.32 6.69 8.13
CA ILE A 148 9.92 7.32 9.41
C ILE A 148 8.72 6.61 10.06
N LEU A 149 7.98 5.83 9.28
CA LEU A 149 6.85 5.04 9.76
C LEU A 149 7.30 3.73 10.43
N SER A 150 8.56 3.33 10.26
CA SER A 150 9.05 2.05 10.73
C SER A 150 9.07 1.97 12.27
N PRO A 151 8.84 0.79 12.85
CA PRO A 151 9.07 0.56 14.26
C PRO A 151 10.51 0.89 14.62
N ASN A 152 10.69 1.53 15.78
CA ASN A 152 12.00 1.96 16.26
C ASN A 152 12.64 3.11 15.48
N TYR A 153 11.91 3.79 14.58
CA TYR A 153 12.44 5.02 13.97
C TYR A 153 12.78 6.06 15.06
N ILE A 154 11.83 6.32 15.95
CA ILE A 154 12.07 7.03 17.21
C ILE A 154 12.20 5.99 18.32
N LEU A 155 13.40 5.87 18.88
CA LEU A 155 13.67 5.06 20.06
C LEU A 155 13.71 5.97 21.29
N PRO A 156 12.77 5.82 22.24
CA PRO A 156 12.91 6.48 23.54
C PRO A 156 14.22 6.04 24.17
N GLU A 157 14.94 6.99 24.75
CA GLU A 157 16.22 6.68 25.39
C GLU A 157 16.03 5.61 26.47
N GLY A 158 17.00 4.69 26.53
CA GLY A 158 16.97 3.51 27.39
C GLY A 158 16.11 2.34 26.88
N CYS A 159 15.38 2.48 25.78
CA CYS A 159 14.71 1.35 25.14
C CYS A 159 15.69 0.64 24.20
N ASN A 160 15.94 -0.65 24.47
CA ASN A 160 16.63 -1.48 23.49
C ASN A 160 15.73 -1.61 22.25
N PRO A 161 16.30 -1.52 21.03
CA PRO A 161 15.54 -1.79 19.82
C PRO A 161 14.91 -3.17 19.95
N ILE A 162 13.59 -3.25 19.74
CA ILE A 162 12.88 -4.52 19.83
C ILE A 162 13.39 -5.40 18.69
N PRO A 163 14.06 -6.54 18.96
CA PRO A 163 14.50 -7.45 17.92
C PRO A 163 13.26 -8.17 17.37
N SER A 164 12.55 -7.54 16.45
CA SER A 164 11.37 -8.13 15.83
C SER A 164 11.81 -9.13 14.77
N LYS A 165 11.55 -10.43 15.00
CA LYS A 165 11.76 -11.50 14.00
C LYS A 165 10.99 -11.27 12.67
N ARG A 166 9.95 -10.42 12.70
CA ARG A 166 9.27 -9.84 11.55
C ARG A 166 9.14 -8.34 11.82
N SER A 167 9.98 -7.51 11.21
CA SER A 167 9.86 -6.05 11.35
C SER A 167 8.51 -5.63 10.80
N LYS A 168 7.59 -5.22 11.68
CA LYS A 168 6.40 -4.49 11.26
C LYS A 168 6.86 -3.34 10.36
N LEU A 169 6.10 -3.05 9.32
CA LEU A 169 6.48 -2.00 8.36
C LEU A 169 6.07 -0.62 8.85
N VAL A 170 4.93 -0.56 9.54
CA VAL A 170 4.40 0.64 10.18
C VAL A 170 4.28 0.36 11.67
N ALA A 171 4.86 1.24 12.49
CA ALA A 171 4.71 1.19 13.92
C ALA A 171 3.24 1.45 14.31
N ASP A 172 2.76 0.85 15.39
CA ASP A 172 1.34 0.98 15.79
C ASP A 172 0.95 2.45 16.08
N TYR A 173 1.91 3.27 16.53
CA TYR A 173 1.72 4.70 16.77
C TYR A 173 1.87 5.58 15.52
N ALA A 174 2.46 5.08 14.43
CA ALA A 174 2.76 5.85 13.22
C ALA A 174 1.60 5.91 12.21
N TRP A 175 0.51 5.15 12.42
CA TRP A 175 -0.64 5.14 11.53
C TRP A 175 -1.31 6.50 11.36
N GLY A 176 -1.29 7.35 12.40
CA GLY A 176 -1.79 8.73 12.29
C GLY A 176 -0.99 9.57 11.29
N VAL A 177 0.34 9.41 11.30
CA VAL A 177 1.23 10.11 10.37
C VAL A 177 1.13 9.52 8.96
N PHE A 178 0.92 8.21 8.83
CA PHE A 178 0.62 7.59 7.54
C PHE A 178 -0.66 8.17 6.91
N ASP A 179 -1.73 8.27 7.68
CA ASP A 179 -2.99 8.87 7.24
C ASP A 179 -2.82 10.34 6.81
N TRP A 180 -2.01 11.09 7.56
CA TRP A 180 -1.63 12.47 7.19
C TRP A 180 -0.84 12.54 5.87
N LEU A 181 0.13 11.65 5.67
CA LEU A 181 0.89 11.58 4.41
C LEU A 181 -0.04 11.32 3.22
N VAL A 182 -0.97 10.38 3.36
CA VAL A 182 -1.95 10.06 2.31
C VAL A 182 -2.86 11.25 2.00
N GLU A 183 -3.38 11.94 3.04
CA GLU A 183 -4.19 13.16 2.83
C GLU A 183 -3.38 14.27 2.14
N ALA A 184 -2.11 14.45 2.52
CA ALA A 184 -1.24 15.42 1.87
C ALA A 184 -1.00 15.09 0.39
N PHE A 185 -0.74 13.82 0.04
CA PHE A 185 -0.57 13.40 -1.35
C PHE A 185 -1.85 13.55 -2.17
N GLU A 186 -3.02 13.23 -1.62
CA GLU A 186 -4.30 13.43 -2.31
C GLU A 186 -4.57 14.90 -2.62
N ARG A 187 -4.26 15.79 -1.67
CA ARG A 187 -4.42 17.23 -1.87
C ARG A 187 -3.45 17.79 -2.90
N GLU A 188 -2.19 17.35 -2.87
CA GLU A 188 -1.23 17.70 -3.93
C GLU A 188 -1.73 17.19 -5.29
N ALA A 189 -2.19 15.94 -5.36
CA ALA A 189 -2.74 15.36 -6.58
C ALA A 189 -3.96 16.13 -7.10
N ALA A 190 -4.87 16.56 -6.23
CA ALA A 190 -6.03 17.36 -6.62
C ALA A 190 -5.62 18.71 -7.26
N ASN A 191 -4.53 19.32 -6.77
CA ASN A 191 -4.00 20.57 -7.31
C ASN A 191 -3.20 20.38 -8.62
N GLU A 192 -2.61 19.20 -8.82
CA GLU A 192 -1.66 18.90 -9.91
C GLU A 192 -2.26 17.98 -11.00
N GLY A 193 -3.58 18.00 -11.18
CA GLY A 193 -4.24 17.29 -12.28
C GLY A 193 -4.40 15.78 -12.05
N GLY A 194 -4.48 15.35 -10.79
CA GLY A 194 -4.76 13.97 -10.40
C GLY A 194 -3.53 13.14 -10.03
N VAL A 195 -2.35 13.75 -9.96
CA VAL A 195 -1.07 13.07 -9.67
C VAL A 195 -0.29 13.85 -8.63
N SER A 196 0.25 13.18 -7.61
CA SER A 196 1.14 13.78 -6.62
C SER A 196 2.61 13.61 -7.06
N PRO A 197 3.32 14.70 -7.44
CA PRO A 197 4.74 14.64 -7.76
C PRO A 197 5.58 14.24 -6.54
N THR A 198 5.19 14.67 -5.34
CA THR A 198 5.92 14.29 -4.12
C THR A 198 5.80 12.79 -3.89
N LEU A 199 4.62 12.17 -4.03
CA LEU A 199 4.46 10.72 -3.91
C LEU A 199 5.39 9.98 -4.88
N LEU A 200 5.49 10.44 -6.13
CA LEU A 200 6.40 9.85 -7.11
C LEU A 200 7.87 9.96 -6.67
N ALA A 201 8.25 11.09 -6.07
CA ALA A 201 9.59 11.30 -5.52
C ALA A 201 9.90 10.43 -4.29
N GLN A 202 8.87 9.88 -3.63
CA GLN A 202 9.01 8.89 -2.54
C GLN A 202 9.23 7.46 -3.04
N LEU A 203 9.19 7.22 -4.35
CA LEU A 203 9.36 5.89 -4.91
C LEU A 203 10.80 5.69 -5.42
N PRO A 204 11.53 4.66 -4.95
CA PRO A 204 12.90 4.43 -5.37
C PRO A 204 13.00 4.18 -6.88
N LYS A 205 13.89 4.90 -7.56
CA LYS A 205 14.26 4.64 -8.95
C LYS A 205 15.34 3.54 -8.99
N SER A 206 15.19 2.57 -9.88
CA SER A 206 16.23 1.54 -10.08
C SER A 206 17.51 2.17 -10.63
N SER A 207 18.68 1.77 -10.10
CA SER A 207 20.01 2.34 -10.41
C SER A 207 20.44 2.30 -11.88
N GLY A 208 19.64 1.70 -12.77
CA GLY A 208 19.94 1.58 -14.20
C GLY A 208 18.73 1.73 -15.12
N GLY A 209 17.61 2.32 -14.66
CA GLY A 209 16.50 2.54 -15.58
C GLY A 209 15.27 3.22 -14.96
N PRO A 210 14.24 3.51 -15.80
CA PRO A 210 13.01 4.20 -15.39
C PRO A 210 12.09 3.33 -14.51
N LYS A 211 12.57 2.19 -14.00
CA LYS A 211 11.78 1.24 -13.23
C LYS A 211 11.64 1.74 -11.79
N VAL A 212 10.47 2.27 -11.49
CA VAL A 212 10.04 2.69 -10.15
C VAL A 212 9.74 1.46 -9.29
N ILE A 213 10.37 1.35 -8.12
CA ILE A 213 10.16 0.28 -7.14
C ILE A 213 9.00 0.66 -6.22
N ILE A 214 8.00 -0.24 -6.10
CA ILE A 214 6.74 0.03 -5.38
C ILE A 214 6.49 -0.93 -4.21
N ASN A 215 7.49 -1.74 -3.85
CA ASN A 215 7.30 -2.81 -2.86
C ASN A 215 6.90 -2.23 -1.50
N THR A 216 7.65 -1.26 -0.98
CA THR A 216 7.39 -0.68 0.35
C THR A 216 6.00 -0.07 0.48
N PRO A 217 5.51 0.81 -0.43
CA PRO A 217 4.12 1.26 -0.39
C PRO A 217 3.10 0.13 -0.43
N LEU A 218 3.31 -0.88 -1.28
CA LEU A 218 2.39 -2.01 -1.38
C LEU A 218 2.41 -2.90 -0.13
N ASP A 219 3.57 -3.05 0.51
CA ASP A 219 3.68 -3.78 1.76
C ASP A 219 2.98 -3.03 2.91
N ILE A 220 3.04 -1.69 2.91
CA ILE A 220 2.26 -0.85 3.84
C ILE A 220 0.76 -0.98 3.57
N ILE A 221 0.34 -0.95 2.30
CA ILE A 221 -1.06 -1.19 1.92
C ILE A 221 -1.49 -2.56 2.42
N ALA A 222 -0.71 -3.62 2.21
CA ALA A 222 -1.05 -4.95 2.71
C ALA A 222 -1.15 -4.99 4.24
N ALA A 223 -0.22 -4.32 4.95
CA ALA A 223 -0.24 -4.20 6.40
C ALA A 223 -1.47 -3.44 6.94
N SER A 224 -2.08 -2.56 6.13
CA SER A 224 -3.31 -1.84 6.51
C SER A 224 -4.55 -2.74 6.61
N PHE A 225 -4.50 -3.92 5.97
CA PHE A 225 -5.52 -4.96 6.06
C PHE A 225 -5.12 -6.09 7.02
N ALA A 226 -4.03 -5.96 7.79
CA ALA A 226 -3.67 -6.98 8.77
C ALA A 226 -4.70 -7.06 9.91
N GLU A 227 -4.94 -8.25 10.43
CA GLU A 227 -5.88 -8.45 11.54
C GLU A 227 -5.28 -8.01 12.90
N PRO A 228 -6.10 -7.46 13.83
CA PRO A 228 -7.52 -7.16 13.66
C PRO A 228 -7.76 -5.99 12.68
N LEU A 229 -8.83 -6.09 11.89
CA LEU A 229 -9.17 -5.10 10.87
C LEU A 229 -9.49 -3.74 11.51
N ASP A 230 -8.67 -2.75 11.22
CA ASP A 230 -8.83 -1.36 11.65
C ASP A 230 -9.32 -0.53 10.46
N GLN A 231 -10.54 0.01 10.59
CA GLN A 231 -11.22 0.73 9.52
C GLN A 231 -10.40 1.93 9.03
N ARG A 232 -9.74 2.65 9.95
CA ARG A 232 -8.94 3.82 9.58
C ARG A 232 -7.73 3.41 8.76
N ARG A 233 -7.05 2.31 9.15
CA ARG A 233 -5.89 1.79 8.41
C ARG A 233 -6.31 1.37 7.01
N ILE A 234 -7.40 0.61 6.89
CA ILE A 234 -7.99 0.18 5.63
C ILE A 234 -8.25 1.39 4.72
N ASP A 235 -8.89 2.44 5.24
CA ASP A 235 -9.20 3.64 4.45
C ASP A 235 -7.93 4.32 3.93
N SER A 236 -6.91 4.52 4.78
CA SER A 236 -5.63 5.11 4.36
C SER A 236 -4.88 4.23 3.35
N GLY A 237 -4.89 2.91 3.52
CA GLY A 237 -4.27 1.95 2.59
C GLY A 237 -4.95 1.93 1.22
N THR A 238 -6.28 1.91 1.19
CA THR A 238 -7.07 1.99 -0.05
C THR A 238 -6.82 3.31 -0.80
N ARG A 239 -6.79 4.43 -0.08
CA ARG A 239 -6.48 5.75 -0.63
C ARG A 239 -5.08 5.82 -1.24
N LEU A 240 -4.07 5.25 -0.56
CA LEU A 240 -2.72 5.15 -1.13
C LEU A 240 -2.71 4.28 -2.40
N LEU A 241 -3.42 3.15 -2.42
CA LEU A 241 -3.53 2.33 -3.62
C LEU A 241 -4.18 3.10 -4.78
N ALA A 242 -5.22 3.89 -4.52
CA ALA A 242 -5.86 4.72 -5.52
C ALA A 242 -4.89 5.76 -6.12
N LEU A 243 -4.03 6.38 -5.29
CA LEU A 243 -2.97 7.26 -5.77
C LEU A 243 -1.95 6.52 -6.66
N LEU A 244 -1.53 5.30 -6.28
CA LEU A 244 -0.63 4.49 -7.11
C LEU A 244 -1.28 4.09 -8.45
N VAL A 245 -2.58 3.78 -8.46
CA VAL A 245 -3.35 3.51 -9.67
C VAL A 245 -3.49 4.77 -10.53
N ALA A 246 -3.60 5.96 -9.94
CA ALA A 246 -3.60 7.21 -10.69
C ALA A 246 -2.26 7.43 -11.44
N LEU A 247 -1.12 7.08 -10.83
CA LEU A 247 0.20 7.17 -11.47
C LEU A 247 0.35 6.26 -12.70
N THR A 248 -0.40 5.17 -12.80
CA THR A 248 -0.35 4.32 -14.00
C THR A 248 -1.15 4.90 -15.16
N LYS A 249 -2.16 5.74 -14.87
CA LYS A 249 -3.10 6.32 -15.86
C LYS A 249 -2.57 7.56 -16.59
N THR A 250 -1.41 8.08 -16.20
CA THR A 250 -0.83 9.27 -16.82
C THR A 250 -0.37 8.99 -18.26
N THR A 251 -0.18 10.05 -19.05
CA THR A 251 0.34 9.94 -20.43
C THR A 251 1.59 10.82 -20.57
N PRO A 252 2.82 10.25 -20.61
CA PRO A 252 3.13 8.82 -20.48
C PRO A 252 2.88 8.27 -19.05
N PRO A 253 2.69 6.95 -18.89
CA PRO A 253 2.56 6.32 -17.56
C PRO A 253 3.79 6.55 -16.69
N LEU A 254 3.59 7.10 -15.49
CA LEU A 254 4.66 7.33 -14.50
C LEU A 254 4.96 6.06 -13.69
N LEU A 255 3.99 5.15 -13.62
CA LEU A 255 4.13 3.83 -13.03
C LEU A 255 3.64 2.73 -13.98
N SER A 256 4.34 1.60 -14.03
CA SER A 256 3.94 0.44 -14.83
C SER A 256 2.71 -0.25 -14.22
N SER A 257 1.63 -0.35 -14.99
CA SER A 257 0.41 -1.07 -14.60
C SER A 257 0.65 -2.55 -14.34
N ASP A 258 1.38 -3.23 -15.23
CA ASP A 258 1.73 -4.65 -15.07
C ASP A 258 2.50 -4.91 -13.77
N ARG A 259 3.43 -4.02 -13.43
CA ARG A 259 4.18 -4.12 -12.18
C ARG A 259 3.27 -3.93 -10.97
N LEU A 260 2.41 -2.91 -10.99
CA LEU A 260 1.47 -2.66 -9.90
C LEU A 260 0.52 -3.85 -9.71
N LEU A 261 -0.01 -4.41 -10.80
CA LEU A 261 -0.87 -5.60 -10.76
C LEU A 261 -0.15 -6.81 -10.19
N GLY A 262 0.99 -7.20 -10.77
CA GLY A 262 1.72 -8.40 -10.35
C GLY A 262 2.19 -8.32 -8.89
N GLU A 263 2.65 -7.15 -8.45
CA GLU A 263 3.06 -6.93 -7.07
C GLU A 263 1.88 -6.90 -6.09
N THR A 264 0.72 -6.39 -6.52
CA THR A 264 -0.51 -6.43 -5.71
C THR A 264 -1.01 -7.87 -5.57
N CYS A 265 -1.09 -8.64 -6.67
CA CYS A 265 -1.47 -10.05 -6.65
C CYS A 265 -0.66 -10.86 -5.62
N ARG A 266 0.67 -10.70 -5.62
CA ARG A 266 1.55 -11.42 -4.68
C ARG A 266 1.22 -11.16 -3.21
N ARG A 267 0.71 -9.97 -2.88
CA ARG A 267 0.34 -9.62 -1.49
C ARG A 267 -1.05 -10.11 -1.13
N LEU A 268 -1.96 -10.19 -2.10
CA LEU A 268 -3.28 -10.81 -1.90
C LEU A 268 -3.18 -12.30 -1.54
N GLU A 269 -2.15 -12.98 -2.05
CA GLU A 269 -1.87 -14.38 -1.72
C GLU A 269 -1.69 -14.59 -0.22
N SER A 270 -0.92 -13.69 0.44
CA SER A 270 -0.59 -13.81 1.86
C SER A 270 -1.61 -13.20 2.82
N MET A 271 -2.64 -12.51 2.32
CA MET A 271 -3.71 -11.96 3.17
C MET A 271 -4.61 -13.06 3.75
N SER A 272 -5.19 -12.84 4.93
CA SER A 272 -6.27 -13.71 5.41
C SER A 272 -7.51 -13.55 4.52
N VAL A 273 -8.45 -14.49 4.61
CA VAL A 273 -9.71 -14.44 3.87
C VAL A 273 -10.52 -13.16 4.18
N PRO A 274 -10.71 -12.74 5.45
CA PRO A 274 -11.39 -11.48 5.78
C PRO A 274 -10.70 -10.25 5.17
N SER A 275 -9.37 -10.18 5.28
CA SER A 275 -8.56 -9.08 4.74
C SER A 275 -8.66 -9.00 3.22
N PHE A 276 -8.59 -10.15 2.53
CA PHE A 276 -8.71 -10.26 1.09
C PHE A 276 -10.07 -9.78 0.59
N SER A 277 -11.17 -10.23 1.21
CA SER A 277 -12.52 -9.82 0.86
C SER A 277 -12.71 -8.31 1.08
N THR A 278 -12.25 -7.81 2.23
CA THR A 278 -12.29 -6.38 2.57
C THR A 278 -11.50 -5.55 1.56
N PHE A 279 -10.32 -6.00 1.14
CA PHE A 279 -9.53 -5.33 0.10
C PHE A 279 -10.31 -5.18 -1.20
N LEU A 280 -10.89 -6.28 -1.71
CA LEU A 280 -11.61 -6.26 -3.00
C LEU A 280 -12.88 -5.42 -2.98
N THR A 281 -13.56 -5.33 -1.84
CA THR A 281 -14.72 -4.43 -1.70
C THR A 281 -14.31 -2.96 -1.73
N ARG A 282 -13.10 -2.62 -1.25
CA ARG A 282 -12.61 -1.24 -1.13
C ARG A 282 -11.91 -0.66 -2.35
N VAL A 283 -11.46 -1.48 -3.29
CA VAL A 283 -10.85 -0.97 -4.53
C VAL A 283 -11.94 -0.34 -5.41
N ASP A 284 -11.97 0.97 -5.60
CA ASP A 284 -13.05 1.59 -6.41
C ASP A 284 -12.76 1.62 -7.92
N ASP A 285 -11.49 1.50 -8.32
CA ASP A 285 -11.12 1.51 -9.72
C ASP A 285 -11.49 0.20 -10.42
N LEU A 286 -12.66 0.18 -11.08
CA LEU A 286 -13.19 -1.02 -11.72
C LEU A 286 -12.27 -1.62 -12.81
N PRO A 287 -11.59 -0.83 -13.69
CA PRO A 287 -10.64 -1.40 -14.64
C PRO A 287 -9.47 -2.11 -13.94
N PHE A 288 -8.84 -1.47 -12.94
CA PHE A 288 -7.79 -2.09 -12.15
C PHE A 288 -8.29 -3.32 -11.41
N LYS A 289 -9.47 -3.26 -10.76
CA LYS A 289 -10.08 -4.41 -10.07
C LYS A 289 -10.33 -5.58 -11.03
N CYS A 290 -10.83 -5.31 -12.23
CA CYS A 290 -11.05 -6.32 -13.26
C CYS A 290 -9.72 -6.98 -13.68
N SER A 291 -8.68 -6.18 -13.97
CA SER A 291 -7.36 -6.68 -14.34
C SER A 291 -6.70 -7.47 -13.20
N LEU A 292 -6.83 -6.99 -11.97
CA LEU A 292 -6.33 -7.65 -10.76
C LEU A 292 -7.00 -9.00 -10.56
N ALA A 293 -8.33 -9.05 -10.74
CA ALA A 293 -9.09 -10.27 -10.61
C ALA A 293 -8.69 -11.31 -11.68
N CYS A 294 -8.57 -10.88 -12.94
CA CYS A 294 -8.08 -11.73 -14.01
C CYS A 294 -6.67 -12.27 -13.74
N ALA A 295 -5.74 -11.40 -13.33
CA ALA A 295 -4.36 -11.79 -13.05
C ALA A 295 -4.28 -12.82 -11.91
N PHE A 296 -5.01 -12.57 -10.81
CA PHE A 296 -5.05 -13.47 -9.66
C PHE A 296 -5.64 -14.84 -10.03
N ILE A 297 -6.80 -14.88 -10.73
CA ILE A 297 -7.42 -16.15 -11.15
C ILE A 297 -6.44 -16.93 -12.03
N VAL A 298 -5.84 -16.31 -13.05
CA VAL A 298 -4.91 -16.99 -13.95
C VAL A 298 -3.68 -17.52 -13.22
N GLN A 299 -3.14 -16.76 -12.26
CA GLN A 299 -1.96 -17.15 -11.47
C GLN A 299 -2.24 -18.35 -10.55
N HIS A 300 -3.46 -18.45 -10.01
CA HIS A 300 -3.88 -19.51 -9.08
C HIS A 300 -4.76 -20.58 -9.72
N SER A 301 -4.69 -20.71 -11.04
CA SER A 301 -5.42 -21.77 -11.73
C SER A 301 -4.50 -22.89 -12.18
N GLU A 302 -5.06 -24.09 -12.27
CA GLU A 302 -4.41 -25.16 -13.02
C GLU A 302 -4.38 -24.76 -14.47
N VAL A 303 -3.20 -24.39 -14.95
CA VAL A 303 -2.96 -24.44 -16.39
C VAL A 303 -3.08 -25.91 -16.71
N ALA A 304 -4.18 -26.30 -17.37
CA ALA A 304 -4.34 -27.61 -17.95
C ALA A 304 -3.04 -27.86 -18.71
N SER A 305 -2.16 -28.65 -18.09
CA SER A 305 -0.93 -29.05 -18.70
C SER A 305 -1.43 -29.99 -19.76
N THR A 306 -1.72 -29.46 -20.95
CA THR A 306 -2.14 -30.25 -22.08
C THR A 306 -1.13 -31.38 -22.10
N PRO A 307 -1.54 -32.64 -21.86
CA PRO A 307 -0.59 -33.73 -21.81
C PRO A 307 0.01 -33.77 -23.20
N ALA A 308 1.20 -33.16 -23.33
CA ALA A 308 2.04 -33.41 -24.45
C ALA A 308 2.24 -34.92 -24.36
N LEU A 309 1.66 -35.64 -25.33
CA LEU A 309 1.99 -37.02 -25.60
C LEU A 309 3.50 -37.07 -25.81
N SER A 310 4.25 -37.16 -24.72
CA SER A 310 5.66 -37.44 -24.73
C SER A 310 5.77 -38.93 -25.01
N THR A 311 5.59 -39.29 -26.29
CA THR A 311 6.25 -40.47 -26.83
C THR A 311 7.72 -40.35 -26.45
N GLY A 312 8.17 -41.23 -25.56
CA GLY A 312 9.52 -41.23 -25.05
C GLY A 312 10.52 -41.26 -26.19
N THR A 313 11.31 -40.20 -26.32
CA THR A 313 12.59 -40.26 -27.02
C THR A 313 13.67 -39.84 -26.04
N ASN A 314 14.43 -40.88 -25.66
CA ASN A 314 15.68 -40.85 -24.94
C ASN A 314 16.54 -39.64 -25.34
N ASN A 315 16.81 -38.75 -24.39
CA ASN A 315 17.77 -37.68 -24.57
C ASN A 315 19.18 -38.26 -24.54
N ASN A 316 19.72 -38.46 -25.73
CA ASN A 316 21.14 -38.24 -25.95
C ASN A 316 21.31 -37.43 -27.24
N ARG A 317 22.10 -36.36 -27.10
CA ARG A 317 22.86 -35.65 -28.14
C ARG A 317 22.30 -34.31 -28.65
N ARG A 318 23.15 -33.30 -28.42
CA ARG A 318 23.17 -31.95 -29.00
C ARG A 318 22.89 -31.96 -30.51
N GLN A 319 21.97 -31.12 -30.97
CA GLN A 319 22.11 -30.36 -32.22
C GLN A 319 21.03 -29.28 -32.36
N THR A 320 21.49 -28.08 -32.72
CA THR A 320 20.71 -26.89 -33.08
C THR A 320 20.19 -27.03 -34.51
N THR A 321 18.87 -27.16 -34.67
CA THR A 321 18.19 -27.07 -35.98
C THR A 321 16.88 -26.29 -35.80
N PRO A 322 16.54 -25.34 -36.69
CA PRO A 322 15.41 -24.44 -36.52
C PRO A 322 14.08 -25.18 -36.74
N GLN A 323 13.17 -25.10 -35.76
CA GLN A 323 11.82 -25.65 -35.85
C GLN A 323 10.84 -24.66 -36.51
N PRO A 324 9.82 -25.18 -37.24
CA PRO A 324 8.72 -24.39 -37.79
C PRO A 324 7.75 -23.92 -36.70
N PRO A 325 6.91 -22.89 -36.97
CA PRO A 325 6.15 -22.19 -35.94
C PRO A 325 5.01 -23.06 -35.40
N SER A 326 5.13 -23.51 -34.16
CA SER A 326 4.03 -24.10 -33.40
C SER A 326 3.07 -23.01 -32.93
N LEU A 327 1.77 -23.31 -33.01
CA LEU A 327 0.68 -22.53 -32.40
C LEU A 327 0.85 -22.54 -30.87
N ARG A 328 1.74 -21.67 -30.38
CA ARG A 328 1.71 -21.18 -29.00
C ARG A 328 0.36 -20.52 -28.81
N ILE A 329 -0.37 -20.89 -27.75
CA ILE A 329 -1.26 -19.94 -27.09
C ILE A 329 -0.33 -18.77 -26.74
N SER A 330 -0.41 -17.71 -27.55
CA SER A 330 0.45 -16.54 -27.41
C SER A 330 0.24 -16.00 -26.01
N ARG A 331 1.15 -16.32 -25.09
CA ARG A 331 1.25 -15.76 -23.74
C ARG A 331 1.65 -14.26 -23.79
N GLY A 332 1.29 -13.56 -24.86
CA GLY A 332 1.77 -12.23 -25.23
C GLY A 332 1.00 -11.53 -26.36
N ASP A 333 -0.05 -12.11 -26.94
CA ASP A 333 -0.93 -11.37 -27.88
C ASP A 333 -2.31 -11.17 -27.25
N SER A 334 -2.87 -9.97 -27.43
CA SER A 334 -4.19 -9.51 -26.93
C SER A 334 -4.25 -8.92 -25.51
N MET A 335 -3.45 -7.89 -25.26
CA MET A 335 -3.84 -6.77 -24.36
C MET A 335 -3.49 -5.41 -24.99
N ARG A 336 -3.63 -5.28 -26.32
CA ARG A 336 -3.39 -4.01 -27.05
C ARG A 336 -4.69 -3.23 -27.30
N THR A 337 -5.60 -3.17 -26.34
CA THR A 337 -6.57 -2.06 -26.29
C THR A 337 -5.91 -0.91 -25.54
N SER A 338 -6.04 0.30 -26.07
CA SER A 338 -5.22 1.50 -25.78
C SER A 338 -5.30 2.06 -24.34
N GLY A 339 -5.73 1.28 -23.34
CA GLY A 339 -5.81 1.66 -21.94
C GLY A 339 -4.76 0.95 -21.08
N VAL A 340 -4.30 1.66 -20.04
CA VAL A 340 -3.32 1.18 -19.04
C VAL A 340 -3.74 -0.13 -18.37
N TYR A 341 -5.05 -0.33 -18.22
CA TYR A 341 -5.71 -1.57 -17.81
C TYR A 341 -6.71 -1.96 -18.90
N GLY A 342 -6.22 -2.54 -19.98
CA GLY A 342 -7.08 -3.06 -21.04
C GLY A 342 -8.03 -4.10 -20.46
N ILE A 343 -9.34 -3.82 -20.44
CA ILE A 343 -10.32 -4.82 -20.01
C ILE A 343 -10.30 -5.96 -21.02
N PRO A 344 -10.12 -7.23 -20.60
CA PRO A 344 -10.13 -8.35 -21.54
C PRO A 344 -11.48 -8.44 -22.26
N GLY A 345 -11.45 -8.86 -23.53
CA GLY A 345 -12.68 -9.13 -24.27
C GLY A 345 -13.52 -10.23 -23.61
N VAL A 346 -14.82 -10.28 -23.92
CA VAL A 346 -15.78 -11.22 -23.30
C VAL A 346 -15.27 -12.66 -23.31
N ASP A 347 -14.74 -13.14 -24.43
CA ASP A 347 -14.30 -14.53 -24.57
C ASP A 347 -13.14 -14.85 -23.63
N ARG A 348 -12.19 -13.92 -23.49
CA ARG A 348 -11.06 -14.07 -22.57
C ARG A 348 -11.51 -14.07 -21.12
N VAL A 349 -12.45 -13.20 -20.76
CA VAL A 349 -13.03 -13.23 -19.41
C VAL A 349 -13.73 -14.56 -19.14
N LEU A 350 -14.56 -15.03 -20.08
CA LEU A 350 -15.29 -16.28 -19.92
C LEU A 350 -14.38 -17.50 -19.86
N GLU A 351 -13.23 -17.47 -20.55
CA GLU A 351 -12.16 -18.45 -20.40
C GLU A 351 -11.54 -18.40 -18.99
N ILE A 352 -11.22 -17.20 -18.49
CA ILE A 352 -10.63 -17.02 -17.15
C ILE A 352 -11.59 -17.49 -16.05
N VAL A 353 -12.88 -17.18 -16.17
CA VAL A 353 -13.91 -17.60 -15.19
C VAL A 353 -14.04 -19.12 -15.13
N ARG A 354 -13.79 -19.84 -16.23
CA ARG A 354 -13.83 -21.31 -16.28
C ARG A 354 -12.63 -22.00 -15.64
N LEU A 355 -11.55 -21.27 -15.38
CA LEU A 355 -10.33 -21.90 -14.87
C LEU A 355 -10.58 -22.49 -13.47
N ASN A 356 -10.08 -23.70 -13.23
CA ASN A 356 -10.15 -24.35 -11.93
C ASN A 356 -9.05 -23.82 -11.01
N VAL A 357 -9.33 -23.72 -9.71
CA VAL A 357 -8.29 -23.36 -8.73
C VAL A 357 -7.20 -24.44 -8.73
N ARG A 358 -5.96 -24.01 -8.56
CA ARG A 358 -4.85 -24.90 -8.28
C ARG A 358 -4.85 -25.25 -6.81
N ILE A 359 -5.24 -26.48 -6.50
CA ILE A 359 -5.07 -27.03 -5.15
C ILE A 359 -3.65 -27.58 -5.11
N GLN A 360 -2.79 -26.97 -4.30
CA GLN A 360 -1.53 -27.63 -3.95
C GLN A 360 -1.91 -28.75 -2.99
N ASP A 361 -1.81 -29.99 -3.47
CA ASP A 361 -1.86 -31.15 -2.58
C ASP A 361 -0.63 -31.06 -1.68
N ASP A 362 -0.84 -30.55 -0.46
CA ASP A 362 0.17 -30.48 0.59
C ASP A 362 0.50 -31.91 1.05
N LEU A 363 1.24 -32.64 0.20
CA LEU A 363 1.72 -34.01 0.43
C LEU A 363 2.87 -34.08 1.45
N ALA A 364 2.92 -33.16 2.40
CA ALA A 364 3.84 -33.23 3.53
C ALA A 364 3.07 -33.76 4.75
N GLU A 365 2.80 -35.07 4.77
CA GLU A 365 2.37 -35.80 5.97
C GLU A 365 3.49 -35.96 7.01
N ASP A 366 4.67 -35.35 6.78
CA ASP A 366 5.84 -35.55 7.62
C ASP A 366 6.02 -34.41 8.63
N GLU A 367 5.85 -34.80 9.90
CA GLU A 367 6.33 -34.19 11.14
C GLU A 367 5.41 -33.17 11.85
N GLU A 368 5.05 -33.50 13.10
CA GLU A 368 4.25 -32.78 14.11
C GLU A 368 4.81 -31.39 14.55
N GLY A 369 5.48 -30.66 13.66
CA GLY A 369 6.27 -29.47 14.00
C GLY A 369 5.58 -28.15 13.68
N GLU A 370 4.94 -27.57 14.70
CA GLU A 370 4.48 -26.16 14.82
C GLU A 370 3.57 -25.63 13.68
N ASP A 371 2.44 -25.01 14.06
CA ASP A 371 1.61 -24.22 13.14
C ASP A 371 2.46 -23.14 12.46
N ILE A 372 3.01 -23.45 11.28
CA ILE A 372 3.71 -22.46 10.44
C ILE A 372 2.60 -21.58 9.85
N SER A 373 2.20 -20.58 10.62
CA SER A 373 1.32 -19.49 10.20
C SER A 373 1.84 -18.87 8.90
N GLY A 374 1.28 -19.30 7.76
CA GLY A 374 1.66 -18.80 6.44
C GLY A 374 1.40 -19.71 5.25
N VAL A 375 1.18 -21.02 5.40
CA VAL A 375 0.76 -21.87 4.28
C VAL A 375 -0.75 -21.70 4.07
N PRO A 376 -1.22 -21.23 2.89
CA PRO A 376 -2.65 -21.02 2.67
C PRO A 376 -3.36 -22.37 2.61
N ASN A 377 -4.29 -22.61 3.53
CA ASN A 377 -5.17 -23.77 3.50
C ASN A 377 -5.84 -23.87 2.11
N ALA A 378 -5.93 -25.07 1.53
CA ALA A 378 -6.64 -25.33 0.27
C ALA A 378 -8.06 -24.73 0.25
N GLY A 379 -8.74 -24.72 1.41
CA GLY A 379 -10.02 -24.04 1.60
C GLY A 379 -9.95 -22.53 1.36
N ASP A 380 -8.92 -21.86 1.89
CA ASP A 380 -8.70 -20.42 1.72
C ASP A 380 -8.41 -20.07 0.26
N GLN A 381 -7.57 -20.85 -0.42
CA GLN A 381 -7.26 -20.62 -1.84
C GLN A 381 -8.52 -20.77 -2.70
N THR A 382 -9.30 -21.82 -2.46
CA THR A 382 -10.59 -22.05 -3.14
C THR A 382 -11.55 -20.88 -2.93
N PHE A 383 -11.68 -20.42 -1.67
CA PHE A 383 -12.52 -19.28 -1.33
C PHE A 383 -12.07 -17.98 -2.01
N LYS A 384 -10.76 -17.67 -1.97
CA LYS A 384 -10.19 -16.48 -2.63
C LYS A 384 -10.40 -16.52 -4.13
N HIS A 385 -10.21 -17.68 -4.76
CA HIS A 385 -10.41 -17.87 -6.21
C HIS A 385 -11.86 -17.62 -6.61
N ALA A 386 -12.80 -18.24 -5.89
CA ALA A 386 -14.24 -18.03 -6.07
C ALA A 386 -14.65 -16.56 -5.86
N THR A 387 -14.17 -15.94 -4.78
CA THR A 387 -14.41 -14.52 -4.48
C THR A 387 -13.88 -13.62 -5.59
N MET A 388 -12.70 -13.93 -6.14
CA MET A 388 -12.12 -13.16 -7.23
C MET A 388 -12.94 -13.26 -8.52
N LYS A 389 -13.49 -14.44 -8.84
CA LYS A 389 -14.43 -14.62 -9.96
C LYS A 389 -15.69 -13.77 -9.79
N LEU A 390 -16.25 -13.71 -8.58
CA LEU A 390 -17.41 -12.87 -8.28
C LEU A 390 -17.10 -11.38 -8.46
N HIS A 391 -15.97 -10.91 -7.91
CA HIS A 391 -15.55 -9.52 -8.08
C HIS A 391 -15.23 -9.17 -9.54
N LEU A 392 -14.68 -10.10 -10.33
CA LEU A 392 -14.49 -9.94 -11.77
C LEU A 392 -15.84 -9.70 -12.47
N LEU A 393 -16.81 -10.58 -12.27
CA LEU A 393 -18.15 -10.45 -12.86
C LEU A 393 -18.86 -9.17 -12.40
N GLY A 394 -18.79 -8.86 -11.10
CA GLY A 394 -19.34 -7.62 -10.54
C GLY A 394 -18.68 -6.37 -11.13
N SER A 395 -17.37 -6.38 -11.35
CA SER A 395 -16.65 -5.25 -11.97
C SER A 395 -17.09 -5.03 -13.42
N ILE A 396 -17.30 -6.10 -14.18
CA ILE A 396 -17.77 -6.05 -15.56
C ILE A 396 -19.19 -5.47 -15.64
N ALA A 397 -20.06 -5.86 -14.71
CA ALA A 397 -21.39 -5.30 -14.60
C ALA A 397 -21.36 -3.81 -14.19
N GLY A 398 -20.52 -3.45 -13.22
CA GLY A 398 -20.32 -2.06 -12.79
C GLY A 398 -19.79 -1.16 -13.90
N LEU A 399 -18.92 -1.70 -14.77
CA LEU A 399 -18.45 -1.03 -15.99
C LEU A 399 -19.52 -0.94 -17.09
N LYS A 400 -20.73 -1.46 -16.85
CA LYS A 400 -21.85 -1.52 -17.79
C LYS A 400 -21.55 -2.26 -19.10
N LEU A 401 -20.49 -3.08 -19.13
CA LEU A 401 -20.09 -3.83 -20.33
C LEU A 401 -21.17 -4.81 -20.76
N VAL A 402 -21.82 -5.46 -19.79
CA VAL A 402 -22.96 -6.37 -20.02
C VAL A 402 -24.07 -5.71 -20.87
N TRP A 403 -24.30 -4.42 -20.64
CA TRP A 403 -25.41 -3.69 -21.25
C TRP A 403 -25.01 -2.93 -22.50
N GLN A 404 -23.76 -2.49 -22.60
CA GLN A 404 -23.27 -1.62 -23.67
C GLN A 404 -22.57 -2.40 -24.78
N ASP A 405 -21.86 -3.47 -24.45
CA ASP A 405 -21.08 -4.27 -25.40
C ASP A 405 -21.94 -5.38 -26.03
N GLU A 406 -22.02 -5.40 -27.37
CA GLU A 406 -22.78 -6.40 -28.12
C GLU A 406 -22.25 -7.83 -27.94
N SER A 407 -20.94 -7.97 -27.76
CA SER A 407 -20.30 -9.26 -27.54
C SER A 407 -20.73 -9.88 -26.20
N TRP A 408 -20.87 -9.06 -25.15
CA TRP A 408 -21.41 -9.47 -23.86
C TRP A 408 -22.89 -9.85 -23.93
N ARG A 409 -23.72 -9.04 -24.61
CA ARG A 409 -25.14 -9.37 -24.81
C ARG A 409 -25.32 -10.69 -25.57
N GLY A 410 -24.55 -10.91 -26.62
CA GLY A 410 -24.52 -12.17 -27.37
C GLY A 410 -24.13 -13.34 -26.47
N ALA A 411 -23.04 -13.21 -25.70
CA ALA A 411 -22.59 -14.26 -24.78
C ALA A 411 -23.63 -14.64 -23.72
N ILE A 412 -24.41 -13.67 -23.21
CA ILE A 412 -25.50 -13.92 -22.27
C ILE A 412 -26.65 -14.65 -22.97
N LYS A 413 -27.10 -14.15 -24.13
CA LYS A 413 -28.19 -14.74 -24.91
C LYS A 413 -27.91 -16.19 -25.31
N ASP A 414 -26.67 -16.48 -25.69
CA ASP A 414 -26.24 -17.81 -26.11
C ASP A 414 -25.96 -18.76 -24.92
N GLY A 415 -26.18 -18.30 -23.68
CA GLY A 415 -25.94 -19.09 -22.47
C GLY A 415 -24.46 -19.33 -22.13
N ARG A 416 -23.53 -18.70 -22.86
CA ARG A 416 -22.08 -18.90 -22.65
C ARG A 416 -21.62 -18.40 -21.29
N VAL A 417 -22.17 -17.29 -20.81
CA VAL A 417 -21.89 -16.76 -19.47
C VAL A 417 -22.32 -17.74 -18.38
N LYS A 418 -23.58 -18.21 -18.44
CA LYS A 418 -24.13 -19.20 -17.49
C LYS A 418 -23.33 -20.50 -17.50
N LYS A 419 -22.96 -20.98 -18.68
CA LYS A 419 -22.09 -22.15 -18.84
C LYS A 419 -20.71 -21.94 -18.18
N SER A 420 -20.04 -20.82 -18.45
CA SER A 420 -18.74 -20.50 -17.87
C SER A 420 -18.77 -20.38 -16.35
N ILE A 421 -19.83 -19.77 -15.79
CA ILE A 421 -20.01 -19.68 -14.33
C ILE A 421 -20.16 -21.08 -13.76
N ARG A 422 -21.07 -21.90 -14.32
CA ARG A 422 -21.26 -23.28 -13.86
C ARG A 422 -19.93 -24.06 -13.85
N GLU A 423 -19.24 -24.11 -14.98
CA GLU A 423 -17.96 -24.82 -15.10
C GLU A 423 -16.89 -24.26 -14.16
N GLY A 424 -16.85 -22.95 -13.98
CA GLY A 424 -15.87 -22.29 -13.11
C GLY A 424 -16.09 -22.49 -11.62
N PHE A 425 -17.31 -22.83 -11.18
CA PHE A 425 -17.64 -23.03 -9.77
C PHE A 425 -17.96 -24.50 -9.44
N GLU A 426 -17.94 -25.40 -10.41
CA GLU A 426 -18.04 -26.85 -10.21
C GLU A 426 -16.78 -27.38 -9.51
N PHE A 427 -16.81 -27.41 -8.17
CA PHE A 427 -15.81 -28.11 -7.36
C PHE A 427 -16.23 -29.57 -7.17
N GLY A 428 -15.29 -30.49 -7.40
CA GLY A 428 -15.48 -31.93 -7.67
C GLY A 428 -16.19 -32.81 -6.64
N ASP A 429 -16.93 -32.28 -5.66
CA ASP A 429 -17.83 -33.07 -4.81
C ASP A 429 -19.32 -32.68 -4.92
N GLY A 430 -19.66 -31.61 -5.63
CA GLY A 430 -21.05 -31.17 -5.80
C GLY A 430 -21.73 -30.71 -4.50
N SER A 431 -20.99 -30.33 -3.46
CA SER A 431 -21.57 -29.83 -2.21
C SER A 431 -22.30 -28.48 -2.43
N ASP A 432 -23.64 -28.53 -2.40
CA ASP A 432 -24.57 -27.39 -2.51
C ASP A 432 -24.25 -26.25 -1.52
N GLU A 433 -23.59 -26.55 -0.40
CA GLU A 433 -23.22 -25.58 0.64
C GLU A 433 -22.27 -24.48 0.13
N ARG A 434 -21.34 -24.81 -0.78
CA ARG A 434 -20.37 -23.83 -1.32
C ARG A 434 -21.02 -22.88 -2.31
N LEU A 435 -21.92 -23.38 -3.17
CA LEU A 435 -22.72 -22.55 -4.07
C LEU A 435 -23.64 -21.62 -3.29
N THR A 436 -24.14 -22.05 -2.15
CA THR A 436 -24.94 -21.22 -1.24
C THR A 436 -24.09 -20.07 -0.64
N ALA A 437 -22.85 -20.33 -0.22
CA ALA A 437 -21.93 -19.30 0.25
C ALA A 437 -21.56 -18.27 -0.84
N ILE A 438 -21.38 -18.74 -2.07
CA ILE A 438 -21.20 -17.89 -3.26
C ILE A 438 -22.45 -17.02 -3.49
N GLY A 439 -23.65 -17.60 -3.36
CA GLY A 439 -24.92 -16.88 -3.44
C GLY A 439 -25.00 -15.73 -2.42
N TYR A 440 -24.66 -15.99 -1.16
CA TYR A 440 -24.59 -14.94 -0.12
C TYR A 440 -23.57 -13.85 -0.45
N THR A 441 -22.42 -14.22 -1.03
CA THR A 441 -21.37 -13.28 -1.43
C THR A 441 -21.78 -12.42 -2.64
N ALA A 442 -22.51 -13.01 -3.60
CA ALA A 442 -23.09 -12.30 -4.74
C ALA A 442 -24.18 -11.30 -4.31
N VAL A 443 -25.01 -11.66 -3.33
CA VAL A 443 -26.00 -10.76 -2.73
C VAL A 443 -25.31 -9.63 -1.96
N ALA A 444 -24.31 -9.95 -1.14
CA ALA A 444 -23.57 -8.95 -0.36
C ALA A 444 -22.81 -7.94 -1.26
N SER A 445 -22.38 -8.36 -2.45
CA SER A 445 -21.73 -7.49 -3.43
C SER A 445 -22.70 -6.65 -4.28
N GLY A 446 -24.01 -6.72 -4.03
CA GLY A 446 -25.03 -5.92 -4.72
C GLY A 446 -25.30 -6.35 -6.17
N ASN A 447 -24.85 -7.54 -6.57
CA ASN A 447 -24.94 -8.00 -7.96
C ASN A 447 -26.23 -8.79 -8.22
N ALA A 448 -27.38 -8.13 -8.13
CA ALA A 448 -28.69 -8.77 -8.30
C ALA A 448 -28.86 -9.53 -9.64
N TRP A 449 -28.14 -9.13 -10.69
CA TRP A 449 -28.16 -9.82 -11.98
C TRP A 449 -27.49 -11.21 -11.92
N LEU A 450 -26.46 -11.39 -11.08
CA LEU A 450 -25.84 -12.70 -10.87
C LEU A 450 -26.81 -13.68 -10.20
N SER A 451 -27.67 -13.20 -9.31
CA SER A 451 -28.70 -14.01 -8.67
C SER A 451 -29.80 -14.47 -9.64
N SER A 452 -29.94 -13.82 -10.81
CA SER A 452 -30.91 -14.20 -11.84
C SER A 452 -30.40 -15.22 -12.85
N LEU A 453 -29.08 -15.46 -12.89
CA LEU A 453 -28.40 -16.41 -13.79
C LEU A 453 -28.31 -17.80 -13.17
#